data_AF-A0A1F6PNB7-F1
#
_entry.id   AF-A0A1F6PNB7-F1
#
_cell.length_a   1.000
_cell.length_b   1.000
_cell.length_c   1.000
_cell.angle_alpha   90.00
_cell.angle_beta   90.00
_cell.angle_gamma   90.00
#
_symmetry.space_group_name_H-M   'P 1'
#
loop_
_entity.id
_entity.type
_entity.pdbx_description
1 polymer ?
#
loop_
_entity_poly.entity_id
_entity_poly.type
_entity_poly.pdbx_seq_one_letter_code
_entity_poly.pdbx_strand_id
1 'polypeptide(L)'
;MIKENTVLVLGAGASMDYGFPSGRELIQDIVNLIEGTLLYGKPFIAKIYLALLVCRYYKLKGTAIPLTEAYTAIDEFHSTFVKASPASIDDFLHNISKTNPIYVVVGKLCITILISRHENESKNYLTNSVDTDKRHRYYKELESIYKNDDELRNIWNKQVTLSGLIPKSHYVLADGWYEYLWEKIYKGNIEQNLRKITIITFNYDRSLEQFLHTRIMNLHGLTTEESASLLNNNLKIHHVYGKIGCLPWSPSDNKSKLINPYEPFNIYEACKDIEDYTNTAESMEEFVDFLTNKVTEQKEAIDIIKKIEKGFGFQNQMVSSFNSKADVICAAIDNIKTYTENADAFDSFLIKKLSWAKRLFFLGFGYNPRNIELLKPKKNLLSVIHTIAGTTYGFGAAQINDAVQNITKTFHGFFYIDRSPYFQSQYSEYKIKEYFMHVLDL
;
A
#
# COMPACT_ATOMS: atom_id res chain seq x y z
N MET A 1 -10.32 12.96 -24.03
CA MET A 1 -10.64 11.61 -24.52
C MET A 1 -9.33 10.87 -24.67
N ILE A 2 -9.25 9.56 -24.45
CA ILE A 2 -8.01 8.80 -24.65
C ILE A 2 -7.85 8.53 -26.15
N LYS A 3 -6.85 9.14 -26.81
CA LYS A 3 -6.62 8.96 -28.27
C LYS A 3 -5.97 7.61 -28.57
N GLU A 4 -4.88 7.28 -27.89
CA GLU A 4 -4.01 6.13 -28.20
C GLU A 4 -3.92 5.10 -27.08
N ASN A 5 -3.63 3.85 -27.44
CA ASN A 5 -3.37 2.75 -26.52
C ASN A 5 -2.18 3.07 -25.61
N THR A 6 -2.42 3.07 -24.30
CA THR A 6 -1.49 3.59 -23.29
C THR A 6 -1.27 2.56 -22.20
N VAL A 7 -0.01 2.29 -21.88
CA VAL A 7 0.40 1.55 -20.69
C VAL A 7 0.96 2.54 -19.67
N LEU A 8 0.41 2.52 -18.46
CA LEU A 8 0.94 3.25 -17.31
C LEU A 8 1.64 2.27 -16.37
N VAL A 9 2.92 2.48 -16.13
CA VAL A 9 3.72 1.78 -15.13
C VAL A 9 3.78 2.62 -13.88
N LEU A 10 3.23 2.12 -12.77
CA LEU A 10 3.15 2.86 -11.51
C LEU A 10 4.14 2.28 -10.50
N GLY A 11 4.87 3.15 -9.81
CA GLY A 11 5.60 2.82 -8.58
C GLY A 11 5.09 3.61 -7.39
N ALA A 12 5.70 3.42 -6.22
CA ALA A 12 5.16 3.88 -4.94
C ALA A 12 4.91 5.40 -4.91
N GLY A 13 5.69 6.18 -5.67
CA GLY A 13 5.46 7.62 -5.80
C GLY A 13 4.09 7.99 -6.41
N ALA A 14 3.47 7.10 -7.19
CA ALA A 14 2.26 7.41 -7.94
C ALA A 14 1.06 7.67 -7.03
N SER A 15 1.03 7.11 -5.82
CA SER A 15 -0.07 7.29 -4.86
C SER A 15 0.28 8.27 -3.72
N MET A 16 1.44 8.93 -3.75
CA MET A 16 1.84 9.92 -2.72
C MET A 16 0.92 11.13 -2.63
N ASP A 17 0.39 11.61 -3.76
CA ASP A 17 -0.65 12.66 -3.78
C ASP A 17 -1.88 12.25 -2.97
N TYR A 18 -2.10 10.94 -2.84
CA TYR A 18 -3.22 10.31 -2.16
C TYR A 18 -2.85 9.77 -0.78
N GLY A 19 -1.75 10.26 -0.20
CA GLY A 19 -1.39 9.98 1.19
C GLY A 19 -0.77 8.61 1.42
N PHE A 20 -0.38 7.91 0.36
CA PHE A 20 0.40 6.66 0.43
C PHE A 20 1.90 6.97 0.51
N PRO A 21 2.69 6.10 1.15
CA PRO A 21 4.11 6.33 1.29
C PRO A 21 4.84 6.09 -0.04
N SER A 22 5.89 6.89 -0.29
CA SER A 22 6.94 6.52 -1.23
C SER A 22 7.64 5.23 -0.79
N GLY A 23 8.45 4.62 -1.67
CA GLY A 23 9.22 3.43 -1.31
C GLY A 23 10.16 3.66 -0.11
N ARG A 24 10.77 4.85 -0.01
CA ARG A 24 11.64 5.23 1.12
C ARG A 24 10.85 5.44 2.42
N GLU A 25 9.69 6.10 2.32
CA GLU A 25 8.81 6.29 3.48
C GLU A 25 8.29 4.95 3.99
N LEU A 26 7.93 4.01 3.10
CA LEU A 26 7.48 2.67 3.50
C LEU A 26 8.58 1.91 4.27
N ILE A 27 9.84 2.01 3.84
CA ILE A 27 10.97 1.41 4.57
C ILE A 27 11.05 1.99 5.99
N GLN A 28 10.96 3.33 6.11
CA GLN A 28 10.98 3.98 7.43
C GLN A 28 9.75 3.62 8.27
N ASP A 29 8.58 3.50 7.66
CA ASP A 29 7.35 3.13 8.35
C ASP A 29 7.38 1.68 8.85
N ILE A 30 8.05 0.76 8.15
CA ILE A 30 8.31 -0.60 8.65
C ILE A 30 9.16 -0.56 9.91
N VAL A 31 10.22 0.25 9.94
CA VAL A 31 11.05 0.46 11.14
C VAL A 31 10.20 1.04 12.27
N ASN A 32 9.48 2.14 12.00
CA ASN A 32 8.61 2.81 12.98
C ASN A 32 7.48 1.91 13.50
N LEU A 33 7.02 0.95 12.69
CA LEU A 33 6.02 -0.05 13.08
C LEU A 33 6.60 -1.01 14.12
N ILE A 34 7.79 -1.56 13.85
CA ILE A 34 8.45 -2.53 14.72
C ILE A 34 8.98 -1.88 16.00
N GLU A 35 9.41 -0.62 15.93
CA GLU A 35 9.81 0.19 17.08
C GLU A 35 8.60 0.71 17.88
N GLY A 36 7.37 0.44 17.43
CA GLY A 36 6.15 0.80 18.13
C GLY A 36 5.76 2.29 18.03
N THR A 37 6.52 3.13 17.34
CA THR A 37 6.15 4.52 17.06
C THR A 37 4.81 4.64 16.33
N LEU A 38 4.47 3.65 15.49
CA LEU A 38 3.16 3.56 14.83
C LEU A 38 2.18 2.60 15.52
N LEU A 39 2.61 1.89 16.57
CA LEU A 39 1.84 0.87 17.28
C LEU A 39 2.18 0.86 18.78
N TYR A 40 1.23 1.28 19.62
CA TYR A 40 1.32 1.20 21.10
C TYR A 40 2.41 2.04 21.77
N GLY A 41 3.30 2.69 21.01
CA GLY A 41 4.34 3.60 21.53
C GLY A 41 5.52 2.91 22.22
N LYS A 42 5.59 1.58 22.18
CA LYS A 42 6.62 0.77 22.84
C LYS A 42 7.10 -0.37 21.93
N PRO A 43 8.42 -0.47 21.64
CA PRO A 43 8.96 -1.48 20.73
C PRO A 43 8.59 -2.92 21.10
N PHE A 44 8.69 -3.30 22.38
CA PHE A 44 8.43 -4.68 22.79
C PHE A 44 6.96 -5.08 22.59
N ILE A 45 6.01 -4.17 22.86
CA ILE A 45 4.57 -4.41 22.66
C ILE A 45 4.26 -4.61 21.17
N ALA A 46 4.85 -3.77 20.31
CA ALA A 46 4.71 -3.91 18.86
C ALA A 46 5.29 -5.23 18.35
N LYS A 47 6.44 -5.66 18.87
CA LYS A 47 7.05 -6.95 18.52
C LYS A 47 6.20 -8.13 18.99
N ILE A 48 5.59 -8.09 20.18
CA ILE A 48 4.64 -9.12 20.64
C ILE A 48 3.44 -9.20 19.69
N TYR A 49 2.85 -8.04 19.34
CA TYR A 49 1.73 -7.97 18.40
C TYR A 49 2.05 -8.62 17.05
N LEU A 50 3.20 -8.28 16.47
CA LEU A 50 3.64 -8.86 15.20
C LEU A 50 3.94 -10.36 15.35
N ALA A 51 4.59 -10.77 16.45
CA ALA A 51 4.90 -12.18 16.71
C ALA A 51 3.63 -13.04 16.80
N LEU A 52 2.58 -12.55 17.47
CA LEU A 52 1.27 -13.24 17.54
C LEU A 52 0.65 -13.43 16.15
N LEU A 53 0.74 -12.43 15.28
CA LEU A 53 0.27 -12.53 13.89
C LEU A 53 1.10 -13.51 13.06
N VAL A 54 2.42 -13.57 13.27
CA VAL A 54 3.28 -14.57 12.62
C VAL A 54 2.90 -15.98 13.10
N CYS A 55 2.76 -16.21 14.42
CA CYS A 55 2.28 -17.50 14.95
C CYS A 55 0.93 -17.89 14.33
N ARG A 56 -0.03 -16.95 14.27
CA ARG A 56 -1.34 -17.19 13.66
C ARG A 56 -1.22 -17.58 12.19
N TYR A 57 -0.39 -16.87 11.43
CA TYR A 57 -0.15 -17.17 10.02
C TYR A 57 0.36 -18.61 9.84
N TYR A 58 1.37 -19.03 10.60
CA TYR A 58 1.90 -20.40 10.52
C TYR A 58 0.85 -21.44 10.94
N LYS A 59 0.04 -21.16 11.97
CA LYS A 59 -1.09 -22.02 12.38
C LYS A 59 -2.09 -22.23 11.26
N LEU A 60 -2.50 -21.16 10.57
CA LEU A 60 -3.41 -21.25 9.42
C LEU A 60 -2.80 -22.02 8.24
N LYS A 61 -1.47 -22.10 8.14
CA LYS A 61 -0.74 -22.92 7.17
C LYS A 61 -0.55 -24.38 7.61
N GLY A 62 -1.07 -24.76 8.77
CA GLY A 62 -0.94 -26.12 9.31
C GLY A 62 0.41 -26.40 9.97
N THR A 63 1.14 -25.35 10.35
CA THR A 63 2.43 -25.41 11.04
C THR A 63 2.35 -24.68 12.38
N ALA A 64 3.30 -24.91 13.28
CA ALA A 64 3.33 -24.30 14.59
C ALA A 64 4.72 -23.68 14.79
N ILE A 65 4.77 -22.45 15.31
CA ILE A 65 6.02 -21.82 15.74
C ILE A 65 5.83 -21.25 17.15
N PRO A 66 6.83 -21.38 18.05
CA PRO A 66 6.79 -20.74 19.36
C PRO A 66 6.75 -19.22 19.23
N LEU A 67 6.11 -18.53 20.17
CA LEU A 67 6.09 -17.08 20.23
C LEU A 67 7.49 -16.51 20.49
N THR A 68 8.35 -17.20 21.25
CA THR A 68 9.76 -16.82 21.40
C THR A 68 10.52 -16.81 20.07
N GLU A 69 10.29 -17.81 19.22
CA GLU A 69 10.88 -17.90 17.88
C GLU A 69 10.35 -16.77 16.99
N ALA A 70 9.03 -16.58 16.96
CA ALA A 70 8.41 -15.50 16.20
C ALA A 70 8.92 -14.12 16.62
N TYR A 71 9.00 -13.85 17.93
CA TYR A 71 9.52 -12.60 18.48
C TYR A 71 10.99 -12.38 18.11
N THR A 72 11.81 -13.43 18.23
CA THR A 72 13.23 -13.38 17.85
C THR A 72 13.37 -13.06 16.36
N ALA A 73 12.55 -13.68 15.50
CA ALA A 73 12.55 -13.39 14.08
C ALA A 73 12.17 -11.93 13.76
N ILE A 74 11.23 -11.32 14.49
CA ILE A 74 10.92 -9.88 14.33
C ILE A 74 12.13 -9.02 14.71
N ASP A 75 12.80 -9.32 15.82
CA ASP A 75 13.94 -8.56 16.33
C ASP A 75 15.16 -8.62 15.39
N GLU A 76 15.46 -9.81 14.89
CA GLU A 76 16.55 -10.04 13.95
C GLU A 76 16.22 -9.51 12.55
N PHE A 77 14.97 -9.65 12.09
CA PHE A 77 14.50 -8.98 10.86
C PHE A 77 14.74 -7.48 10.96
N HIS A 78 14.31 -6.85 12.05
CA HIS A 78 14.47 -5.41 12.28
C HIS A 78 15.94 -4.99 12.20
N SER A 79 16.81 -5.67 12.95
CA SER A 79 18.25 -5.40 12.99
C SER A 79 18.89 -5.56 11.61
N THR A 80 18.52 -6.62 10.88
CA THR A 80 19.00 -6.90 9.53
C THR A 80 18.50 -5.86 8.52
N PHE A 81 17.23 -5.47 8.63
CA PHE A 81 16.56 -4.53 7.73
C PHE A 81 17.14 -3.11 7.87
N VAL A 82 17.29 -2.63 9.10
CA VAL A 82 17.91 -1.32 9.40
C VAL A 82 19.36 -1.29 8.91
N LYS A 83 20.13 -2.34 9.21
CA LYS A 83 21.54 -2.44 8.77
C LYS A 83 21.67 -2.50 7.24
N ALA A 84 20.76 -3.19 6.57
CA ALA A 84 20.79 -3.32 5.11
C ALA A 84 20.41 -2.01 4.40
N SER A 85 19.59 -1.16 5.03
CA SER A 85 19.08 0.10 4.47
C SER A 85 18.66 -0.05 3.00
N PRO A 86 17.74 -0.99 2.70
CA PRO A 86 17.47 -1.39 1.32
C PRO A 86 16.88 -0.24 0.51
N ALA A 87 17.13 -0.23 -0.81
CA ALA A 87 16.51 0.74 -1.71
C ALA A 87 15.00 0.48 -1.93
N SER A 88 14.57 -0.77 -1.75
CA SER A 88 13.18 -1.21 -1.81
C SER A 88 12.94 -2.39 -0.87
N ILE A 89 11.76 -2.46 -0.27
CA ILE A 89 11.34 -3.61 0.54
C ILE A 89 11.30 -4.90 -0.29
N ASP A 90 10.83 -4.87 -1.54
CA ASP A 90 10.77 -6.06 -2.41
C ASP A 90 12.15 -6.67 -2.63
N ASP A 91 13.16 -5.81 -2.81
CA ASP A 91 14.52 -6.25 -3.04
C ASP A 91 15.11 -6.95 -1.83
N PHE A 92 14.85 -6.39 -0.65
CA PHE A 92 15.23 -6.98 0.61
C PHE A 92 14.57 -8.35 0.80
N LEU A 93 13.25 -8.43 0.62
CA LEU A 93 12.50 -9.68 0.80
C LEU A 93 12.91 -10.76 -0.19
N HIS A 94 13.23 -10.40 -1.44
CA HIS A 94 13.76 -11.36 -2.40
C HIS A 94 15.14 -11.91 -2.01
N ASN A 95 16.04 -11.04 -1.55
CA ASN A 95 17.38 -11.48 -1.18
C ASN A 95 17.36 -12.37 0.07
N ILE A 96 16.52 -12.03 1.04
CA ILE A 96 16.43 -12.75 2.31
C ILE A 96 15.63 -14.05 2.22
N SER A 97 14.70 -14.19 1.26
CA SER A 97 13.83 -15.37 1.12
C SER A 97 14.58 -16.69 0.99
N LYS A 98 15.80 -16.66 0.44
CA LYS A 98 16.66 -17.84 0.28
C LYS A 98 17.27 -18.34 1.57
N THR A 99 17.33 -17.50 2.60
CA THR A 99 18.05 -17.79 3.86
C THR A 99 17.14 -17.76 5.08
N ASN A 100 16.14 -16.88 5.11
CA ASN A 100 15.23 -16.72 6.25
C ASN A 100 13.77 -16.54 5.76
N PRO A 101 13.03 -17.64 5.53
CA PRO A 101 11.65 -17.57 5.05
C PRO A 101 10.70 -16.82 6.01
N ILE A 102 10.92 -16.92 7.33
CA ILE A 102 10.12 -16.19 8.33
C ILE A 102 10.26 -14.68 8.18
N TYR A 103 11.43 -14.16 7.79
CA TYR A 103 11.64 -12.72 7.54
C TYR A 103 10.80 -12.21 6.36
N VAL A 104 10.51 -13.08 5.39
CA VAL A 104 9.60 -12.75 4.29
C VAL A 104 8.18 -12.57 4.81
N VAL A 105 7.72 -13.45 5.70
CA VAL A 105 6.41 -13.34 6.36
C VAL A 105 6.33 -12.04 7.16
N VAL A 106 7.36 -11.73 7.96
CA VAL A 106 7.44 -10.48 8.73
C VAL A 106 7.34 -9.24 7.85
N GLY A 107 8.12 -9.18 6.77
CA GLY A 107 8.08 -8.04 5.86
C GLY A 107 6.74 -7.87 5.15
N LYS A 108 6.15 -8.97 4.65
CA LYS A 108 4.81 -8.96 4.03
C LYS A 108 3.74 -8.54 5.04
N LEU A 109 3.81 -9.02 6.29
CA LEU A 109 2.91 -8.60 7.37
C LEU A 109 3.00 -7.09 7.62
N CYS A 110 4.21 -6.54 7.69
CA CYS A 110 4.41 -5.10 7.88
C CYS A 110 3.82 -4.29 6.72
N ILE A 111 4.05 -4.71 5.47
CA ILE A 111 3.44 -4.09 4.27
C ILE A 111 1.91 -4.14 4.38
N THR A 112 1.33 -5.31 4.69
CA THR A 112 -0.12 -5.47 4.84
C THR A 112 -0.69 -4.49 5.86
N ILE A 113 -0.10 -4.42 7.06
CA ILE A 113 -0.57 -3.51 8.11
C ILE A 113 -0.49 -2.06 7.63
N LEU A 114 0.68 -1.64 7.12
CA LEU A 114 0.92 -0.25 6.74
C LEU A 114 0.03 0.19 5.58
N ILE A 115 -0.02 -0.57 4.48
CA ILE A 115 -0.85 -0.20 3.31
C ILE A 115 -2.33 -0.17 3.69
N SER A 116 -2.78 -1.09 4.54
CA SER A 116 -4.15 -1.09 5.04
C SER A 116 -4.48 0.14 5.89
N ARG A 117 -3.52 0.71 6.62
CA ARG A 117 -3.68 2.00 7.32
C ARG A 117 -3.97 3.13 6.37
N HIS A 118 -3.29 3.13 5.23
CA HIS A 118 -3.44 4.16 4.22
C HIS A 118 -4.76 4.01 3.44
N GLU A 119 -5.26 2.79 3.27
CA GLU A 119 -6.55 2.52 2.64
C GLU A 119 -7.78 2.68 3.56
N ASN A 120 -7.58 2.89 4.87
CA ASN A 120 -8.70 3.01 5.82
C ASN A 120 -9.60 4.21 5.48
N GLU A 121 -10.91 3.95 5.43
CA GLU A 121 -11.99 4.85 5.02
C GLU A 121 -12.03 6.20 5.75
N SER A 122 -11.46 6.28 6.96
CA SER A 122 -11.33 7.53 7.73
C SER A 122 -10.28 8.51 7.19
N LYS A 123 -9.33 8.04 6.38
CA LYS A 123 -8.43 8.89 5.58
C LYS A 123 -9.17 9.29 4.31
N ASN A 124 -9.99 10.33 4.45
CA ASN A 124 -10.95 10.73 3.43
C ASN A 124 -10.32 11.28 2.15
N TYR A 125 -9.95 10.36 1.28
CA TYR A 125 -9.99 10.55 -0.16
C TYR A 125 -11.34 10.13 -0.75
N LEU A 126 -12.15 9.38 0.01
CA LEU A 126 -13.10 8.42 -0.55
C LEU A 126 -14.42 8.21 0.22
N THR A 127 -14.73 8.96 1.29
CA THR A 127 -16.07 8.87 1.94
C THR A 127 -16.62 10.23 2.40
N ASN A 128 -17.89 10.24 2.84
CA ASN A 128 -18.59 11.38 3.43
C ASN A 128 -18.09 11.79 4.83
N SER A 129 -16.92 11.33 5.30
CA SER A 129 -16.40 11.75 6.62
C SER A 129 -15.23 12.74 6.45
N VAL A 130 -14.79 13.38 7.52
CA VAL A 130 -13.67 14.34 7.48
C VAL A 130 -12.43 13.71 8.06
N ASP A 131 -11.32 13.88 7.35
CA ASP A 131 -10.00 13.50 7.83
C ASP A 131 -9.60 14.40 9.02
N THR A 132 -9.34 13.79 10.18
CA THR A 132 -8.99 14.49 11.42
C THR A 132 -7.51 14.37 11.77
N ASP A 133 -6.71 13.66 10.98
CA ASP A 133 -5.28 13.47 11.24
C ASP A 133 -4.45 14.64 10.69
N LYS A 134 -3.85 15.41 11.61
CA LYS A 134 -3.05 16.62 11.31
C LYS A 134 -1.84 16.38 10.40
N ARG A 135 -1.45 15.12 10.19
CA ARG A 135 -0.29 14.74 9.39
C ARG A 135 -0.63 14.59 7.91
N HIS A 136 -1.90 14.43 7.55
CA HIS A 136 -2.30 14.24 6.16
C HIS A 136 -2.30 15.57 5.39
N ARG A 137 -1.91 15.52 4.11
CA ARG A 137 -1.87 16.68 3.20
C ARG A 137 -3.22 17.40 3.13
N TYR A 138 -4.31 16.62 3.07
CA TYR A 138 -5.68 17.15 3.02
C TYR A 138 -6.10 17.84 4.30
N TYR A 139 -5.65 17.39 5.48
CA TYR A 139 -5.91 18.13 6.72
C TYR A 139 -5.31 19.53 6.66
N LYS A 140 -4.09 19.70 6.13
CA LYS A 140 -3.44 21.01 6.04
C LYS A 140 -4.08 21.92 4.98
N GLU A 141 -4.47 21.35 3.84
CA GLU A 141 -5.21 22.07 2.80
C GLU A 141 -6.61 22.46 3.27
N LEU A 142 -7.35 21.55 3.90
CA LEU A 142 -8.64 21.81 4.54
C LEU A 142 -8.47 22.84 5.66
N GLU A 143 -7.49 22.70 6.55
CA GLU A 143 -7.22 23.67 7.63
C GLU A 143 -6.97 25.07 7.07
N SER A 144 -6.30 25.19 5.91
CA SER A 144 -6.11 26.49 5.25
C SER A 144 -7.40 27.06 4.68
N ILE A 145 -8.28 26.22 4.11
CA ILE A 145 -9.59 26.61 3.57
C ILE A 145 -10.53 27.01 4.72
N TYR A 146 -10.62 26.18 5.76
CA TYR A 146 -11.43 26.39 6.97
C TYR A 146 -10.97 27.57 7.80
N LYS A 147 -9.70 28.00 7.74
CA LYS A 147 -9.21 29.19 8.44
C LYS A 147 -9.57 30.50 7.74
N ASN A 148 -9.79 30.46 6.42
CA ASN A 148 -10.03 31.64 5.59
C ASN A 148 -11.51 31.94 5.34
N ASP A 149 -12.41 31.05 5.77
CA ASP A 149 -13.86 31.20 5.69
C ASP A 149 -14.48 31.12 7.10
N ASP A 150 -15.13 32.20 7.52
CA ASP A 150 -15.65 32.36 8.89
C ASP A 150 -16.80 31.39 9.23
N GLU A 151 -17.58 30.97 8.24
CA GLU A 151 -18.70 30.05 8.43
C GLU A 151 -18.18 28.61 8.60
N LEU A 152 -17.21 28.23 7.76
CA LEU A 152 -16.53 26.94 7.81
C LEU A 152 -15.63 26.81 9.06
N ARG A 153 -14.96 27.88 9.50
CA ARG A 153 -14.16 27.91 10.75
C ARG A 153 -14.98 27.56 11.99
N ASN A 154 -16.22 28.06 12.04
CA ASN A 154 -17.15 27.77 13.13
C ASN A 154 -17.64 26.31 13.13
N ILE A 155 -17.76 25.70 11.96
CA ILE A 155 -18.09 24.29 11.79
C ILE A 155 -16.91 23.40 12.26
N TRP A 156 -15.68 23.77 11.89
CA TRP A 156 -14.44 23.08 12.28
C TRP A 156 -14.19 23.08 13.79
N ASN A 157 -14.38 24.22 14.45
CA ASN A 157 -14.10 24.39 15.89
C ASN A 157 -15.07 23.63 16.81
N LYS A 158 -16.22 23.15 16.31
CA LYS A 158 -17.24 22.48 17.14
C LYS A 158 -17.00 20.99 17.37
N GLN A 159 -15.94 20.37 16.81
CA GLN A 159 -15.62 18.93 16.98
C GLN A 159 -16.80 17.97 16.73
N VAL A 160 -17.81 18.36 15.95
CA VAL A 160 -18.94 17.50 15.59
C VAL A 160 -18.46 16.56 14.48
N THR A 161 -18.85 15.29 14.52
CA THR A 161 -18.65 14.33 13.43
C THR A 161 -19.25 14.92 12.14
N LEU A 162 -18.40 15.41 11.25
CA LEU A 162 -18.76 16.26 10.10
C LEU A 162 -19.51 15.54 8.98
N SER A 163 -19.88 14.27 9.17
CA SER A 163 -20.39 13.40 8.10
C SER A 163 -21.77 13.76 7.55
N GLY A 164 -22.45 14.73 8.15
CA GLY A 164 -23.75 15.24 7.68
C GLY A 164 -23.84 16.75 7.45
N LEU A 165 -22.77 17.52 7.70
CA LEU A 165 -22.80 18.99 7.66
C LEU A 165 -21.99 19.60 6.52
N ILE A 166 -21.17 18.82 5.81
CA ILE A 166 -20.46 19.30 4.63
C ILE A 166 -21.41 19.24 3.43
N PRO A 167 -21.77 20.38 2.82
CA PRO A 167 -22.51 20.36 1.57
C PRO A 167 -21.69 19.57 0.54
N LYS A 168 -22.32 18.69 -0.24
CA LYS A 168 -21.62 17.88 -1.25
C LYS A 168 -20.77 18.70 -2.24
N SER A 169 -21.00 20.01 -2.33
CA SER A 169 -20.21 20.97 -3.11
C SER A 169 -18.83 21.32 -2.52
N HIS A 170 -18.50 20.90 -1.29
CA HIS A 170 -17.27 21.27 -0.57
C HIS A 170 -16.31 20.09 -0.34
N TYR A 171 -16.54 18.94 -0.98
CA TYR A 171 -15.54 17.88 -1.03
C TYR A 171 -14.33 18.36 -1.85
N VAL A 172 -13.21 18.64 -1.18
CA VAL A 172 -11.94 18.89 -1.86
C VAL A 172 -11.44 17.55 -2.37
N LEU A 173 -11.79 17.27 -3.62
CA LEU A 173 -11.23 16.15 -4.36
C LEU A 173 -9.73 16.34 -4.44
N ALA A 174 -8.99 15.26 -4.22
CA ALA A 174 -7.55 15.29 -4.36
C ALA A 174 -7.12 15.81 -5.74
N ASP A 175 -6.63 17.04 -5.78
CA ASP A 175 -6.08 17.66 -7.00
C ASP A 175 -4.78 16.95 -7.38
N GLY A 176 -4.92 15.90 -8.19
CA GLY A 176 -3.84 15.01 -8.56
C GLY A 176 -4.11 14.30 -9.88
N TRP A 177 -3.18 13.45 -10.29
CA TRP A 177 -3.22 12.85 -11.63
C TRP A 177 -4.36 11.84 -11.82
N TYR A 178 -4.94 11.28 -10.75
CA TYR A 178 -6.15 10.44 -10.86
C TYR A 178 -7.31 11.25 -11.44
N GLU A 179 -7.47 12.51 -11.01
CA GLU A 179 -8.52 13.40 -11.53
C GLU A 179 -8.27 13.73 -13.00
N TYR A 180 -7.03 14.05 -13.36
CA TYR A 180 -6.69 14.29 -14.77
C TYR A 180 -6.94 13.07 -15.66
N LEU A 181 -6.56 11.87 -15.19
CA LEU A 181 -6.86 10.63 -15.89
C LEU A 181 -8.37 10.46 -16.04
N TRP A 182 -9.13 10.72 -14.97
CA TRP A 182 -10.58 10.65 -14.97
C TRP A 182 -11.21 11.61 -15.97
N GLU A 183 -10.81 12.88 -16.01
CA GLU A 183 -11.29 13.85 -17.00
C GLU A 183 -11.11 13.35 -18.44
N LYS A 184 -9.99 12.66 -18.72
CA LYS A 184 -9.72 12.11 -20.05
C LYS A 184 -10.55 10.87 -20.35
N ILE A 185 -10.80 10.01 -19.36
CA ILE A 185 -11.70 8.85 -19.45
C ILE A 185 -13.15 9.28 -19.65
N TYR A 186 -13.60 10.29 -18.91
CA TYR A 186 -14.95 10.83 -18.93
C TYR A 186 -15.29 11.51 -20.28
N LYS A 187 -14.29 12.13 -20.93
CA LYS A 187 -14.47 12.77 -22.24
C LYS A 187 -14.73 11.72 -23.33
N GLY A 188 -16.00 11.49 -23.67
CA GLY A 188 -16.45 10.60 -24.75
C GLY A 188 -17.03 9.29 -24.23
N ASN A 189 -16.76 8.18 -24.92
CA ASN A 189 -17.22 6.85 -24.47
C ASN A 189 -16.26 6.29 -23.40
N ILE A 190 -16.76 6.17 -22.17
CA ILE A 190 -16.00 5.72 -21.00
C ILE A 190 -15.43 4.31 -21.21
N GLU A 191 -16.25 3.36 -21.66
CA GLU A 191 -15.80 1.97 -21.87
C GLU A 191 -14.66 1.89 -22.88
N GLN A 192 -14.78 2.61 -24.01
CA GLN A 192 -13.76 2.68 -25.04
C GLN A 192 -12.47 3.32 -24.51
N ASN A 193 -12.59 4.39 -23.71
CA ASN A 193 -11.44 5.06 -23.10
C ASN A 193 -10.73 4.16 -22.08
N LEU A 194 -11.47 3.45 -21.23
CA LEU A 194 -10.92 2.47 -20.28
C LEU A 194 -10.16 1.35 -21.01
N ARG A 195 -10.72 0.82 -22.11
CA ARG A 195 -10.07 -0.23 -22.94
C ARG A 195 -8.77 0.22 -23.59
N LYS A 196 -8.56 1.53 -23.75
CA LYS A 196 -7.31 2.12 -24.26
C LYS A 196 -6.24 2.33 -23.20
N ILE A 197 -6.50 1.95 -21.95
CA ILE A 197 -5.56 2.06 -20.84
C ILE A 197 -5.23 0.66 -20.31
N THR A 198 -3.97 0.43 -19.98
CA THR A 198 -3.54 -0.69 -19.13
C THR A 198 -2.63 -0.16 -18.04
N ILE A 199 -2.85 -0.58 -16.80
CA ILE A 199 -2.03 -0.23 -15.65
C ILE A 199 -1.18 -1.44 -15.27
N ILE A 200 0.12 -1.23 -15.11
CA ILE A 200 1.06 -2.17 -14.51
C ILE A 200 1.61 -1.47 -13.27
N THR A 201 1.21 -1.91 -12.09
CA THR A 201 1.59 -1.25 -10.84
C THR A 201 2.51 -2.15 -10.03
N PHE A 202 3.54 -1.54 -9.45
CA PHE A 202 4.42 -2.15 -8.46
C PHE A 202 3.96 -1.82 -7.03
N ASN A 203 2.83 -1.12 -6.90
CA ASN A 203 2.26 -0.75 -5.62
C ASN A 203 1.34 -1.84 -5.10
N TYR A 204 1.32 -1.98 -3.79
CA TYR A 204 0.41 -2.90 -3.09
C TYR A 204 -0.98 -2.30 -2.88
N ASP A 205 -1.09 -0.97 -2.94
CA ASP A 205 -2.34 -0.24 -2.74
C ASP A 205 -3.30 -0.37 -3.93
N ARG A 206 -4.57 -0.13 -3.66
CA ARG A 206 -5.71 -0.28 -4.57
C ARG A 206 -6.43 1.04 -4.78
N SER A 207 -5.73 2.14 -4.48
CA SER A 207 -6.33 3.47 -4.37
C SER A 207 -6.83 4.00 -5.72
N LEU A 208 -6.13 3.70 -6.81
CA LEU A 208 -6.57 4.05 -8.16
C LEU A 208 -7.84 3.29 -8.55
N GLU A 209 -7.92 1.99 -8.26
CA GLU A 209 -9.14 1.20 -8.53
C GLU A 209 -10.34 1.76 -7.78
N GLN A 210 -10.16 2.02 -6.48
CA GLN A 210 -11.20 2.56 -5.62
C GLN A 210 -11.65 3.95 -6.10
N PHE A 211 -10.71 4.81 -6.50
CA PHE A 211 -10.99 6.13 -7.05
C PHE A 211 -11.84 6.04 -8.32
N LEU A 212 -11.42 5.22 -9.30
CA LEU A 212 -12.13 5.07 -10.57
C LEU A 212 -13.52 4.44 -10.39
N HIS A 213 -13.66 3.44 -9.52
CA HIS A 213 -14.96 2.83 -9.18
C HIS A 213 -15.92 3.85 -8.58
N THR A 214 -15.45 4.66 -7.63
CA THR A 214 -16.23 5.73 -6.99
C THR A 214 -16.70 6.75 -8.02
N ARG A 215 -15.82 7.14 -8.95
CA ARG A 215 -16.15 8.07 -10.04
C ARG A 215 -17.19 7.53 -11.02
N ILE A 216 -17.06 6.27 -11.43
CA ILE A 216 -18.01 5.60 -12.33
C ILE A 216 -19.38 5.46 -11.64
N MET A 217 -19.41 5.11 -10.36
CA MET A 217 -20.64 4.98 -9.58
C MET A 217 -21.42 6.31 -9.53
N ASN A 218 -20.72 7.42 -9.25
CA ASN A 218 -21.32 8.76 -9.12
C ASN A 218 -21.87 9.35 -10.43
N LEU A 219 -21.42 8.85 -11.57
CA LEU A 219 -21.69 9.42 -12.89
C LEU A 219 -23.15 9.30 -13.33
N HIS A 220 -23.84 8.25 -12.88
CA HIS A 220 -25.22 7.94 -13.28
C HIS A 220 -26.08 7.33 -12.17
N GLY A 221 -25.62 7.34 -10.91
CA GLY A 221 -26.27 6.60 -9.83
C GLY A 221 -26.26 5.09 -10.06
N LEU A 222 -25.21 4.59 -10.72
CA LEU A 222 -25.02 3.16 -10.95
C LEU A 222 -24.91 2.43 -9.61
N THR A 223 -25.38 1.19 -9.58
CA THR A 223 -25.15 0.29 -8.45
C THR A 223 -23.66 -0.03 -8.32
N THR A 224 -23.26 -0.51 -7.13
CA THR A 224 -21.89 -0.97 -6.86
C THR A 224 -21.45 -2.03 -7.86
N GLU A 225 -22.34 -2.95 -8.22
CA GLU A 225 -22.12 -4.08 -9.11
C GLU A 225 -21.97 -3.64 -10.57
N GLU A 226 -22.80 -2.70 -11.03
CA GLU A 226 -22.70 -2.13 -12.38
C GLU A 226 -21.40 -1.35 -12.56
N SER A 227 -21.04 -0.51 -11.58
CA SER A 227 -19.78 0.23 -11.60
C SER A 227 -18.56 -0.71 -11.60
N ALA A 228 -18.59 -1.73 -10.74
CA ALA A 228 -17.55 -2.75 -10.69
C ALA A 228 -17.43 -3.52 -12.01
N SER A 229 -18.56 -3.88 -12.63
CA SER A 229 -18.58 -4.57 -13.92
C SER A 229 -18.01 -3.70 -15.03
N LEU A 230 -18.42 -2.43 -15.11
CA LEU A 230 -17.92 -1.48 -16.11
C LEU A 230 -16.41 -1.30 -15.97
N LEU A 231 -15.89 -1.15 -14.74
CA LEU A 231 -14.45 -0.99 -14.52
C LEU A 231 -13.67 -2.27 -14.86
N ASN A 232 -14.03 -3.41 -14.28
CA ASN A 232 -13.26 -4.65 -14.38
C ASN A 232 -13.28 -5.26 -15.80
N ASN A 233 -14.37 -5.07 -16.53
CA ASN A 233 -14.49 -5.56 -17.90
C ASN A 233 -13.66 -4.72 -18.87
N ASN A 234 -13.50 -3.42 -18.61
CA ASN A 234 -12.94 -2.49 -19.58
C ASN A 234 -11.52 -2.01 -19.25
N LEU A 235 -11.10 -1.98 -17.98
CA LEU A 235 -9.75 -1.60 -17.57
C LEU A 235 -8.95 -2.82 -17.12
N LYS A 236 -7.68 -2.91 -17.54
CA LYS A 236 -6.76 -3.96 -17.07
C LYS A 236 -5.70 -3.36 -16.17
N ILE A 237 -5.66 -3.86 -14.93
CA ILE A 237 -4.70 -3.47 -13.90
C ILE A 237 -3.97 -4.73 -13.45
N HIS A 238 -2.64 -4.70 -13.47
CA HIS A 238 -1.79 -5.80 -13.03
C HIS A 238 -0.87 -5.32 -11.90
N HIS A 239 -0.96 -5.95 -10.73
CA HIS A 239 -0.05 -5.69 -9.61
C HIS A 239 1.10 -6.69 -9.64
N VAL A 240 2.30 -6.22 -9.94
CA VAL A 240 3.49 -7.06 -10.18
C VAL A 240 3.87 -7.87 -8.93
N TYR A 241 3.81 -7.23 -7.76
CA TYR A 241 4.03 -7.88 -6.46
C TYR A 241 2.73 -8.27 -5.76
N GLY A 242 1.64 -8.42 -6.50
CA GLY A 242 0.32 -8.59 -5.92
C GLY A 242 -0.15 -7.38 -5.11
N LYS A 243 -1.23 -7.56 -4.37
CA LYS A 243 -1.89 -6.49 -3.59
C LYS A 243 -2.43 -7.06 -2.31
N ILE A 244 -2.72 -6.21 -1.32
CA ILE A 244 -3.13 -6.70 0.01
C ILE A 244 -4.43 -7.51 -0.02
N GLY A 245 -5.31 -7.33 -1.01
CA GLY A 245 -6.47 -8.19 -1.27
C GLY A 245 -7.40 -7.61 -2.35
N CYS A 246 -8.59 -8.15 -2.51
CA CYS A 246 -9.62 -7.55 -3.37
C CYS A 246 -10.44 -6.49 -2.64
N LEU A 247 -10.86 -5.44 -3.37
CA LEU A 247 -11.75 -4.42 -2.82
C LEU A 247 -13.15 -5.01 -2.60
N PRO A 248 -13.98 -4.44 -1.70
CA PRO A 248 -15.28 -5.02 -1.33
C PRO A 248 -16.22 -5.23 -2.53
N TRP A 249 -16.16 -4.30 -3.49
CA TRP A 249 -16.94 -4.32 -4.73
C TRP A 249 -16.33 -5.18 -5.85
N SER A 250 -15.10 -5.69 -5.68
CA SER A 250 -14.47 -6.54 -6.70
C SER A 250 -15.19 -7.89 -6.82
N PRO A 251 -15.32 -8.44 -8.05
CA PRO A 251 -15.90 -9.76 -8.29
C PRO A 251 -14.87 -10.83 -7.91
N SER A 252 -14.81 -11.15 -6.61
CA SER A 252 -13.93 -12.17 -6.07
C SER A 252 -14.59 -12.86 -4.88
N ASP A 253 -14.10 -14.04 -4.51
CA ASP A 253 -14.62 -14.78 -3.36
C ASP A 253 -14.50 -13.93 -2.09
N ASN A 254 -15.50 -13.99 -1.20
CA ASN A 254 -15.51 -13.20 0.04
C ASN A 254 -14.23 -13.37 0.89
N LYS A 255 -13.55 -14.52 0.81
CA LYS A 255 -12.27 -14.79 1.49
C LYS A 255 -11.10 -13.94 0.97
N SER A 256 -11.18 -13.48 -0.28
CA SER A 256 -10.17 -12.62 -0.92
C SER A 256 -10.45 -11.13 -0.74
N LYS A 257 -11.66 -10.77 -0.31
CA LYS A 257 -12.05 -9.39 -0.07
C LYS A 257 -11.46 -8.92 1.26
N LEU A 258 -10.77 -7.80 1.23
CA LEU A 258 -10.24 -7.18 2.43
C LEU A 258 -10.93 -5.84 2.67
N ILE A 259 -11.80 -5.83 3.69
CA ILE A 259 -12.37 -4.64 4.28
C ILE A 259 -11.49 -4.26 5.46
N ASN A 260 -10.76 -3.16 5.33
CA ASN A 260 -10.10 -2.44 6.44
C ASN A 260 -9.49 -3.35 7.53
N PRO A 261 -8.42 -4.12 7.24
CA PRO A 261 -7.82 -5.02 8.22
C PRO A 261 -7.02 -4.27 9.31
N TYR A 262 -7.01 -2.94 9.29
CA TYR A 262 -6.14 -2.12 10.12
C TYR A 262 -6.67 -1.90 11.55
N GLU A 263 -7.79 -2.47 12.00
CA GLU A 263 -8.15 -2.29 13.41
C GLU A 263 -7.12 -2.99 14.32
N PRO A 264 -6.25 -2.25 15.05
CA PRO A 264 -5.30 -2.86 15.97
C PRO A 264 -6.14 -3.57 17.02
N PHE A 265 -5.94 -4.87 17.18
CA PHE A 265 -6.67 -5.66 18.15
C PHE A 265 -6.01 -5.54 19.52
N ASN A 266 -6.80 -5.79 20.56
CA ASN A 266 -6.34 -5.77 21.93
C ASN A 266 -5.30 -6.89 22.16
N ILE A 267 -4.02 -6.55 22.28
CA ILE A 267 -2.94 -7.53 22.54
C ILE A 267 -3.21 -8.32 23.83
N TYR A 268 -3.85 -7.69 24.82
CA TYR A 268 -4.18 -8.35 26.08
C TYR A 268 -5.20 -9.49 25.89
N GLU A 269 -6.16 -9.33 24.97
CA GLU A 269 -7.08 -10.41 24.60
C GLU A 269 -6.37 -11.49 23.78
N ALA A 270 -5.45 -11.10 22.90
CA ALA A 270 -4.69 -12.01 22.06
C ALA A 270 -3.77 -12.94 22.85
N CYS A 271 -3.10 -12.42 23.87
CA CYS A 271 -2.20 -13.20 24.72
C CYS A 271 -2.93 -14.15 25.68
N LYS A 272 -4.26 -14.01 25.86
CA LYS A 272 -5.04 -14.87 26.76
C LYS A 272 -5.06 -16.33 26.31
N ASP A 273 -5.01 -16.56 25.00
CA ASP A 273 -5.07 -17.88 24.39
C ASP A 273 -3.82 -18.14 23.53
N ILE A 274 -2.62 -17.90 24.07
CA ILE A 274 -1.35 -18.12 23.32
C ILE A 274 -1.25 -19.53 22.74
N GLU A 275 -1.81 -20.53 23.43
CA GLU A 275 -1.90 -21.91 22.96
C GLU A 275 -2.76 -22.03 21.69
N ASP A 276 -3.79 -21.19 21.53
CA ASP A 276 -4.58 -21.06 20.29
C ASP A 276 -3.80 -20.32 19.17
N TYR A 277 -2.66 -19.70 19.45
CA TYR A 277 -1.83 -19.05 18.43
C TYR A 277 -0.61 -19.87 18.03
N THR A 278 0.04 -20.52 18.98
CA THR A 278 1.32 -21.20 18.73
C THR A 278 1.12 -22.66 18.41
N ASN A 279 0.07 -23.34 18.95
CA ASN A 279 -0.06 -24.82 18.92
C ASN A 279 1.26 -25.54 19.31
N THR A 280 2.08 -24.90 20.15
CA THR A 280 3.34 -25.45 20.67
C THR A 280 3.19 -25.81 22.14
N ALA A 281 4.15 -26.56 22.69
CA ALA A 281 4.25 -26.81 24.13
C ALA A 281 4.72 -25.59 24.93
N GLU A 282 5.03 -24.47 24.25
CA GLU A 282 5.49 -23.25 24.90
C GLU A 282 4.40 -22.66 25.79
N SER A 283 4.72 -22.50 27.07
CA SER A 283 3.80 -21.89 28.03
C SER A 283 3.94 -20.36 28.05
N MET A 284 2.90 -19.67 28.54
CA MET A 284 3.00 -18.23 28.79
C MET A 284 4.18 -17.89 29.73
N GLU A 285 4.41 -18.70 30.77
CA GLU A 285 5.48 -18.51 31.75
C GLU A 285 6.87 -18.55 31.08
N GLU A 286 7.10 -19.52 30.18
CA GLU A 286 8.34 -19.60 29.41
C GLU A 286 8.55 -18.36 28.51
N PHE A 287 7.48 -17.85 27.89
CA PHE A 287 7.56 -16.63 27.10
C PHE A 287 7.85 -15.38 27.96
N VAL A 288 7.25 -15.29 29.15
CA VAL A 288 7.52 -14.21 30.12
C VAL A 288 8.98 -14.22 30.56
N ASP A 289 9.52 -15.39 30.89
CA ASP A 289 10.92 -15.56 31.29
C ASP A 289 11.87 -15.17 30.16
N PHE A 290 11.56 -15.57 28.92
CA PHE A 290 12.30 -15.14 27.74
C PHE A 290 12.32 -13.61 27.59
N LEU A 291 11.15 -12.94 27.68
CA LEU A 291 11.06 -11.49 27.53
C LEU A 291 11.81 -10.74 28.65
N THR A 292 11.75 -11.25 29.87
CA THR A 292 12.44 -10.67 31.04
C THR A 292 13.95 -10.60 30.83
N ASN A 293 14.51 -11.56 30.10
CA ASN A 293 15.93 -11.59 29.75
C ASN A 293 16.31 -10.69 28.56
N LYS A 294 15.33 -10.20 27.79
CA LYS A 294 15.54 -9.42 26.55
C LYS A 294 15.24 -7.92 26.67
N VAL A 295 14.30 -7.52 27.53
CA VAL A 295 13.86 -6.11 27.62
C VAL A 295 14.65 -5.37 28.70
N THR A 296 15.37 -4.31 28.34
CA THR A 296 16.11 -3.44 29.28
C THR A 296 15.19 -2.70 30.26
N GLU A 297 13.96 -2.37 29.86
CA GLU A 297 12.89 -1.82 30.71
C GLU A 297 12.16 -2.93 31.50
N GLN A 298 12.91 -3.81 32.16
CA GLN A 298 12.41 -5.05 32.78
C GLN A 298 11.16 -4.81 33.63
N LYS A 299 11.10 -3.74 34.42
CA LYS A 299 10.01 -3.50 35.37
C LYS A 299 8.67 -3.15 34.70
N GLU A 300 8.68 -2.41 33.59
CA GLU A 300 7.46 -2.00 32.87
C GLU A 300 6.95 -3.14 31.97
N ALA A 301 7.87 -3.85 31.31
CA ALA A 301 7.53 -5.05 30.55
C ALA A 301 6.96 -6.15 31.46
N ILE A 302 7.58 -6.42 32.61
CA ILE A 302 7.07 -7.37 33.61
C ILE A 302 5.69 -6.94 34.14
N ASP A 303 5.43 -5.65 34.34
CA ASP A 303 4.11 -5.18 34.79
C ASP A 303 3.02 -5.38 33.73
N ILE A 304 3.32 -5.09 32.47
CA ILE A 304 2.40 -5.34 31.34
C ILE A 304 2.17 -6.84 31.16
N ILE A 305 3.23 -7.65 31.24
CA ILE A 305 3.15 -9.11 31.14
C ILE A 305 2.37 -9.70 32.32
N LYS A 306 2.58 -9.23 33.55
CA LYS A 306 1.78 -9.64 34.72
C LYS A 306 0.32 -9.19 34.61
N LYS A 307 0.04 -8.07 33.94
CA LYS A 307 -1.34 -7.66 33.61
C LYS A 307 -1.97 -8.57 32.56
N ILE A 308 -1.20 -9.01 31.57
CA ILE A 308 -1.58 -10.04 30.59
C ILE A 308 -1.94 -11.35 31.31
N GLU A 309 -1.05 -11.85 32.16
CA GLU A 309 -1.24 -13.10 32.94
C GLU A 309 -2.45 -13.05 33.87
N LYS A 310 -2.69 -11.92 34.54
CA LYS A 310 -3.75 -11.79 35.54
C LYS A 310 -5.12 -11.44 34.98
N GLY A 311 -5.27 -11.20 33.68
CA GLY A 311 -6.56 -10.90 33.04
C GLY A 311 -7.33 -9.74 33.67
N PHE A 312 -6.64 -8.75 34.26
CA PHE A 312 -7.29 -7.68 35.02
C PHE A 312 -8.16 -6.80 34.11
N GLY A 313 -9.49 -6.95 34.24
CA GLY A 313 -10.44 -5.86 33.99
C GLY A 313 -11.42 -5.97 32.81
N PHE A 314 -11.47 -7.06 32.03
CA PHE A 314 -12.38 -7.12 30.87
C PHE A 314 -13.09 -8.47 30.74
N GLN A 315 -14.42 -8.42 30.66
CA GLN A 315 -15.32 -9.58 30.62
C GLN A 315 -15.17 -10.38 29.31
N ASN A 316 -15.42 -11.69 29.40
CA ASN A 316 -15.30 -12.76 28.37
C ASN A 316 -16.18 -12.61 27.10
N GLN A 317 -16.41 -11.41 26.59
CA GLN A 317 -17.12 -11.19 25.33
C GLN A 317 -16.20 -10.45 24.35
N MET A 318 -15.35 -11.15 23.59
CA MET A 318 -14.85 -10.75 22.24
C MET A 318 -13.73 -11.62 21.61
N VAL A 319 -13.41 -12.82 22.09
CA VAL A 319 -12.35 -13.68 21.47
C VAL A 319 -12.61 -13.99 19.98
N SER A 320 -13.88 -14.12 19.57
CA SER A 320 -14.25 -14.34 18.16
C SER A 320 -13.98 -13.12 17.25
N SER A 321 -13.94 -11.90 17.80
CA SER A 321 -13.62 -10.68 17.05
C SER A 321 -12.13 -10.58 16.73
N PHE A 322 -11.26 -11.06 17.62
CA PHE A 322 -9.82 -11.01 17.40
C PHE A 322 -9.35 -12.01 16.34
N ASN A 323 -9.70 -13.29 16.50
CA ASN A 323 -9.31 -14.34 15.56
C ASN A 323 -9.73 -14.02 14.13
N SER A 324 -10.95 -13.50 13.94
CA SER A 324 -11.42 -13.10 12.61
C SER A 324 -10.61 -11.95 11.99
N LYS A 325 -10.17 -10.96 12.78
CA LYS A 325 -9.30 -9.86 12.29
C LYS A 325 -7.89 -10.34 11.95
N ALA A 326 -7.29 -11.16 12.82
CA ALA A 326 -5.97 -11.75 12.59
C ALA A 326 -5.96 -12.64 11.33
N ASP A 327 -7.01 -13.44 11.14
CA ASP A 327 -7.17 -14.31 9.96
C ASP A 327 -7.24 -13.50 8.66
N VAL A 328 -7.95 -12.36 8.68
CA VAL A 328 -8.02 -11.45 7.53
C VAL A 328 -6.65 -10.84 7.20
N ILE A 329 -5.89 -10.39 8.21
CA ILE A 329 -4.52 -9.89 8.03
C ILE A 329 -3.62 -11.00 7.47
N CYS A 330 -3.69 -12.21 8.03
CA CYS A 330 -2.88 -13.34 7.59
C CYS A 330 -3.21 -13.77 6.16
N ALA A 331 -4.49 -13.77 5.77
CA ALA A 331 -4.91 -14.05 4.41
C ALA A 331 -4.37 -13.02 3.39
N ALA A 332 -4.20 -11.76 3.81
CA ALA A 332 -3.64 -10.72 2.96
C ALA A 332 -2.14 -10.90 2.67
N ILE A 333 -1.39 -11.52 3.59
CA ILE A 333 0.06 -11.82 3.41
C ILE A 333 0.28 -12.66 2.15
N ASP A 334 -0.58 -13.63 1.89
CA ASP A 334 -0.48 -14.51 0.72
C ASP A 334 -0.73 -13.80 -0.62
N ASN A 335 -1.44 -12.68 -0.59
CA ASN A 335 -1.74 -11.89 -1.78
C ASN A 335 -0.56 -11.00 -2.19
N ILE A 336 0.38 -10.73 -1.28
CA ILE A 336 1.66 -10.07 -1.58
C ILE A 336 2.61 -11.13 -2.15
N LYS A 337 3.12 -10.87 -3.35
CA LYS A 337 3.99 -11.77 -4.10
C LYS A 337 5.43 -11.31 -4.07
N THR A 338 6.34 -12.28 -3.95
CA THR A 338 7.76 -12.04 -4.20
C THR A 338 8.11 -12.35 -5.67
N TYR A 339 9.23 -11.81 -6.14
CA TYR A 339 9.73 -11.93 -7.53
C TYR A 339 9.57 -13.33 -8.18
N THR A 340 9.73 -14.41 -7.42
CA THR A 340 9.76 -15.78 -7.96
C THR A 340 8.39 -16.42 -8.16
N GLU A 341 7.30 -15.81 -7.68
CA GLU A 341 6.02 -16.51 -7.50
C GLU A 341 5.09 -16.48 -8.73
N ASN A 342 5.40 -15.76 -9.83
CA ASN A 342 4.50 -15.70 -11.01
C ASN A 342 5.10 -15.27 -12.37
N ALA A 343 6.38 -15.57 -12.62
CA ALA A 343 7.15 -14.97 -13.72
C ALA A 343 6.61 -15.26 -15.15
N ASP A 344 6.12 -16.47 -15.43
CA ASP A 344 5.77 -16.86 -16.82
C ASP A 344 4.39 -16.35 -17.27
N ALA A 345 3.41 -16.33 -16.37
CA ALA A 345 2.09 -15.75 -16.65
C ALA A 345 2.19 -14.23 -16.84
N PHE A 346 3.05 -13.56 -16.06
CA PHE A 346 3.29 -12.14 -16.18
C PHE A 346 3.98 -11.78 -17.51
N ASP A 347 4.98 -12.55 -17.94
CA ASP A 347 5.69 -12.31 -19.22
C ASP A 347 4.74 -12.36 -20.43
N SER A 348 3.85 -13.36 -20.47
CA SER A 348 2.85 -13.48 -21.53
C SER A 348 1.87 -12.30 -21.57
N PHE A 349 1.43 -11.84 -20.39
CA PHE A 349 0.59 -10.64 -20.27
C PHE A 349 1.36 -9.39 -20.74
N LEU A 350 2.59 -9.23 -20.28
CA LEU A 350 3.44 -8.08 -20.55
C LEU A 350 3.73 -7.94 -22.05
N ILE A 351 4.14 -9.02 -22.72
CA ILE A 351 4.37 -9.03 -24.18
C ILE A 351 3.13 -8.56 -24.93
N LYS A 352 1.95 -9.09 -24.58
CA LYS A 352 0.67 -8.71 -25.22
C LYS A 352 0.36 -7.23 -25.03
N LYS A 353 0.60 -6.69 -23.84
CA LYS A 353 0.26 -5.30 -23.50
C LYS A 353 1.25 -4.29 -24.06
N LEU A 354 2.54 -4.58 -23.98
CA LEU A 354 3.57 -3.74 -24.60
C LEU A 354 3.44 -3.76 -26.14
N SER A 355 3.08 -4.91 -26.73
CA SER A 355 2.89 -4.99 -28.19
C SER A 355 1.70 -4.17 -28.71
N TRP A 356 0.72 -3.94 -27.85
CA TRP A 356 -0.50 -3.19 -28.14
C TRP A 356 -0.35 -1.69 -27.88
N ALA A 357 0.63 -1.30 -27.05
CA ALA A 357 0.82 0.05 -26.57
C ALA A 357 1.53 0.92 -27.61
N LYS A 358 0.99 2.11 -27.87
CA LYS A 358 1.70 3.17 -28.58
C LYS A 358 2.44 4.10 -27.62
N ARG A 359 1.97 4.16 -26.36
CA ARG A 359 2.53 5.01 -25.31
C ARG A 359 2.81 4.19 -24.05
N LEU A 360 3.95 4.43 -23.44
CA LEU A 360 4.37 3.81 -22.18
C LEU A 360 4.85 4.91 -21.22
N PHE A 361 4.17 5.06 -20.09
CA PHE A 361 4.50 6.10 -19.11
C PHE A 361 4.83 5.53 -17.75
N PHE A 362 5.89 6.02 -17.12
CA PHE A 362 6.31 5.62 -15.78
C PHE A 362 6.01 6.74 -14.78
N LEU A 363 5.21 6.44 -13.75
CA LEU A 363 4.80 7.42 -12.73
C LEU A 363 5.20 6.96 -11.34
N GLY A 364 5.88 7.85 -10.61
CA GLY A 364 6.37 7.55 -9.26
C GLY A 364 7.24 6.30 -9.18
N PHE A 365 7.85 5.90 -10.30
CA PHE A 365 8.56 4.65 -10.46
C PHE A 365 10.02 4.80 -10.05
N GLY A 366 10.54 3.85 -9.27
CA GLY A 366 11.89 3.91 -8.71
C GLY A 366 13.02 3.48 -9.66
N TYR A 367 12.73 3.05 -10.89
CA TYR A 367 13.70 2.58 -11.90
C TYR A 367 14.77 1.62 -11.38
N ASN A 368 14.43 0.82 -10.37
CA ASN A 368 15.33 -0.21 -9.87
C ASN A 368 15.64 -1.21 -10.99
N PRO A 369 16.91 -1.60 -11.22
CA PRO A 369 17.28 -2.56 -12.25
C PRO A 369 16.43 -3.83 -12.24
N ARG A 370 16.09 -4.37 -11.07
CA ARG A 370 15.25 -5.59 -10.96
C ARG A 370 13.81 -5.36 -11.42
N ASN A 371 13.24 -4.20 -11.12
CA ASN A 371 11.88 -3.86 -11.55
C ASN A 371 11.82 -3.61 -13.06
N ILE A 372 12.87 -3.02 -13.62
CA ILE A 372 13.01 -2.85 -15.07
C ILE A 372 13.18 -4.21 -15.75
N GLU A 373 13.95 -5.12 -15.16
CA GLU A 373 14.11 -6.50 -15.66
C GLU A 373 12.77 -7.24 -15.70
N LEU A 374 11.90 -7.07 -14.69
CA LEU A 374 10.54 -7.60 -14.71
C LEU A 374 9.70 -7.08 -15.88
N LEU A 375 9.99 -5.88 -16.36
CA LEU A 375 9.31 -5.28 -17.51
C LEU A 375 9.99 -5.59 -18.84
N LYS A 376 11.07 -6.39 -18.84
CA LYS A 376 11.73 -6.85 -20.06
C LYS A 376 11.01 -8.09 -20.59
N PRO A 377 10.33 -8.01 -21.73
CA PRO A 377 9.70 -9.19 -22.32
C PRO A 377 10.77 -10.23 -22.72
N LYS A 378 10.53 -11.51 -22.41
CA LYS A 378 11.46 -12.61 -22.76
C LYS A 378 11.55 -12.86 -24.28
N LYS A 379 10.60 -12.34 -25.05
CA LYS A 379 10.57 -12.41 -26.52
C LYS A 379 10.64 -11.00 -27.10
N ASN A 380 11.28 -10.89 -28.27
CA ASN A 380 11.35 -9.62 -29.00
C ASN A 380 9.94 -9.11 -29.31
N LEU A 381 9.70 -7.83 -29.00
CA LEU A 381 8.49 -7.14 -29.41
C LEU A 381 8.59 -6.83 -30.91
N LEU A 382 7.53 -7.14 -31.66
CA LEU A 382 7.43 -6.81 -33.08
C LEU A 382 6.98 -5.36 -33.33
N SER A 383 6.41 -4.70 -32.31
CA SER A 383 5.89 -3.33 -32.40
C SER A 383 6.83 -2.31 -31.77
N VAL A 384 6.94 -1.13 -32.38
CA VAL A 384 7.69 0.01 -31.82
C VAL A 384 6.76 0.86 -30.96
N ILE A 385 7.14 1.11 -29.71
CA ILE A 385 6.44 2.06 -28.85
C ILE A 385 6.82 3.47 -29.33
N HIS A 386 5.82 4.28 -29.68
CA HIS A 386 6.07 5.61 -30.25
C HIS A 386 6.48 6.64 -29.20
N THR A 387 6.06 6.47 -27.95
CA THR A 387 6.37 7.43 -26.89
C THR A 387 6.62 6.70 -25.59
N ILE A 388 7.79 6.97 -25.01
CA ILE A 388 8.14 6.52 -23.67
C ILE A 388 8.60 7.71 -22.86
N ALA A 389 8.00 7.89 -21.68
CA ALA A 389 8.35 8.97 -20.77
C ALA A 389 8.12 8.56 -19.31
N GLY A 390 8.76 9.24 -18.37
CA GLY A 390 8.45 9.02 -16.96
C GLY A 390 8.92 10.11 -16.01
N THR A 391 8.45 10.05 -14.77
CA THR A 391 8.79 10.98 -13.68
C THR A 391 10.00 10.48 -12.89
N THR A 392 10.86 11.38 -12.41
CA THR A 392 12.10 11.05 -11.65
C THR A 392 12.23 11.89 -10.37
N TYR A 393 11.11 12.17 -9.70
CA TYR A 393 11.11 12.95 -8.46
C TYR A 393 12.11 12.41 -7.43
N GLY A 394 12.93 13.30 -6.85
CA GLY A 394 13.96 12.97 -5.87
C GLY A 394 15.23 12.32 -6.43
N PHE A 395 15.37 12.18 -7.76
CA PHE A 395 16.57 11.61 -8.37
C PHE A 395 17.62 12.68 -8.68
N GLY A 396 18.89 12.36 -8.41
CA GLY A 396 20.03 13.11 -8.91
C GLY A 396 20.32 12.83 -10.38
N ALA A 397 21.15 13.68 -11.01
CA ALA A 397 21.47 13.57 -12.45
C ALA A 397 22.02 12.20 -12.87
N ALA A 398 22.83 11.56 -12.02
CA ALA A 398 23.35 10.21 -12.27
C ALA A 398 22.22 9.17 -12.30
N GLN A 399 21.33 9.17 -11.30
CA GLN A 399 20.19 8.24 -11.23
C GLN A 399 19.23 8.42 -12.41
N ILE A 400 19.04 9.66 -12.88
CA ILE A 400 18.25 9.94 -14.08
C ILE A 400 18.92 9.33 -15.31
N ASN A 401 20.23 9.52 -15.49
CA ASN A 401 20.96 8.93 -16.61
C ASN A 401 20.90 7.40 -16.59
N ASP A 402 21.05 6.78 -15.41
CA ASP A 402 20.95 5.33 -15.25
C ASP A 402 19.54 4.83 -15.61
N ALA A 403 18.50 5.52 -15.14
CA ALA A 403 17.11 5.22 -15.49
C ALA A 403 16.89 5.30 -17.01
N VAL A 404 17.35 6.37 -17.66
CA VAL A 404 17.28 6.54 -19.13
C VAL A 404 17.96 5.36 -19.83
N GLN A 405 19.21 5.06 -19.47
CA GLN A 405 19.97 3.98 -20.10
C GLN A 405 19.30 2.62 -19.93
N ASN A 406 18.81 2.30 -18.74
CA ASN A 406 18.15 1.02 -18.47
C ASN A 406 16.84 0.87 -19.25
N ILE A 407 16.08 1.96 -19.37
CA ILE A 407 14.82 1.99 -20.12
C ILE A 407 15.08 1.88 -21.63
N THR A 408 16.06 2.61 -22.17
CA THR A 408 16.46 2.52 -23.60
C THR A 408 17.04 1.16 -23.98
N LYS A 409 17.75 0.49 -23.06
CA LYS A 409 18.22 -0.89 -23.27
C LYS A 409 17.08 -1.91 -23.25
N THR A 410 16.02 -1.64 -22.50
CA THR A 410 14.90 -2.58 -22.29
C THR A 410 13.83 -2.46 -23.36
N PHE A 411 13.53 -1.24 -23.80
CA PHE A 411 12.48 -0.97 -24.79
C PHE A 411 13.06 -0.30 -26.03
N HIS A 412 12.48 -0.59 -27.20
CA HIS A 412 12.80 0.09 -28.45
C HIS A 412 11.67 1.09 -28.78
N GLY A 413 12.01 2.36 -29.04
CA GLY A 413 11.04 3.43 -29.27
C GLY A 413 11.64 4.84 -29.27
N PHE A 414 10.81 5.86 -29.51
CA PHE A 414 11.22 7.26 -29.26
C PHE A 414 11.00 7.57 -27.77
N PHE A 415 12.08 7.99 -27.11
CA PHE A 415 12.09 8.31 -25.69
C PHE A 415 12.20 9.82 -25.51
N TYR A 416 11.31 10.35 -24.68
CA TYR A 416 11.41 11.71 -24.17
C TYR A 416 11.41 11.63 -22.65
N ILE A 417 12.54 11.97 -22.04
CA ILE A 417 12.64 12.19 -20.60
C ILE A 417 12.85 13.69 -20.45
N ASP A 418 11.83 14.37 -19.95
CA ASP A 418 11.93 15.80 -19.74
C ASP A 418 12.83 16.09 -18.54
N ARG A 419 13.91 16.85 -18.75
CA ARG A 419 14.70 17.46 -17.69
C ARG A 419 14.15 18.83 -17.28
N SER A 420 13.03 19.27 -17.85
CA SER A 420 12.53 20.64 -17.73
C SER A 420 12.41 21.05 -16.25
N PRO A 421 12.84 22.28 -15.90
CA PRO A 421 12.92 22.80 -14.54
C PRO A 421 11.54 23.06 -13.87
N TYR A 422 10.48 22.33 -14.23
CA TYR A 422 9.24 22.27 -13.45
C TYR A 422 9.43 21.61 -12.06
N PHE A 423 10.64 21.15 -11.76
CA PHE A 423 11.09 20.54 -10.50
C PHE A 423 11.83 21.49 -9.54
N GLN A 424 11.95 22.78 -9.85
CA GLN A 424 12.29 23.80 -8.85
C GLN A 424 11.10 24.72 -8.63
N SER A 425 10.33 24.43 -7.59
CA SER A 425 9.49 25.41 -6.91
C SER A 425 10.20 25.82 -5.62
N GLN A 426 10.17 27.11 -5.32
CA GLN A 426 10.62 27.68 -4.03
C GLN A 426 9.86 27.11 -2.81
N TYR A 427 8.89 26.19 -2.99
CA TYR A 427 7.91 25.78 -1.96
C TYR A 427 7.57 24.27 -1.84
N SER A 428 8.32 23.33 -2.42
CA SER A 428 8.16 21.88 -2.13
C SER A 428 6.77 21.25 -2.39
N GLU A 429 6.12 21.54 -3.53
CA GLU A 429 4.86 20.87 -3.92
C GLU A 429 5.08 19.75 -4.97
N TYR A 430 4.47 18.58 -4.72
CA TYR A 430 4.45 17.39 -5.58
C TYR A 430 3.26 17.46 -6.54
N LYS A 431 3.49 17.37 -7.87
CA LYS A 431 2.44 17.54 -8.89
C LYS A 431 2.62 16.59 -10.08
N ILE A 432 2.35 15.29 -9.90
CA ILE A 432 2.31 14.32 -11.02
C ILE A 432 1.34 14.82 -12.11
N LYS A 433 0.24 15.48 -11.72
CA LYS A 433 -0.77 16.04 -12.61
C LYS A 433 -0.19 16.96 -13.70
N GLU A 434 0.74 17.86 -13.36
CA GLU A 434 1.32 18.80 -14.32
C GLU A 434 2.20 18.09 -15.36
N TYR A 435 3.02 17.13 -14.92
CA TYR A 435 3.76 16.25 -15.82
C TYR A 435 2.81 15.45 -16.72
N PHE A 436 1.75 14.89 -16.12
CA PHE A 436 0.70 14.20 -16.85
C PHE A 436 0.06 15.12 -17.89
N MET A 437 -0.23 16.38 -17.59
CA MET A 437 -0.79 17.34 -18.55
C MET A 437 0.14 17.63 -19.74
N HIS A 438 1.44 17.78 -19.51
CA HIS A 438 2.41 18.08 -20.55
C HIS A 438 2.72 16.89 -21.47
N VAL A 439 2.80 15.70 -20.91
CA VAL A 439 3.21 14.49 -21.65
C VAL A 439 2.02 13.74 -22.23
N LEU A 440 0.85 13.84 -21.59
CA LEU A 440 -0.40 13.29 -22.08
C LEU A 440 -1.24 14.39 -22.70
N ASP A 441 -0.97 14.72 -23.95
CA ASP A 441 -2.03 15.26 -24.81
C ASP A 441 -2.99 14.12 -25.24
N LEU A 442 -3.49 13.40 -24.21
CA LEU A 442 -4.37 12.23 -24.28
C LEU A 442 -5.54 12.45 -25.21
#